data_AF-A0AAV3XMU5-F1
#
_entry.id   AF-A0AAV3XMU5-F1
#
_cell.length_a   1.000
_cell.length_b   1.000
_cell.length_c   1.000
_cell.angle_alpha   90.00
_cell.angle_beta   90.00
_cell.angle_gamma   90.00
#
_symmetry.space_group_name_H-M   'P 1'
#
loop_
_entity.id
_entity.type
_entity.pdbx_description
1 polymer ?
#
loop_
_entity_poly.entity_id
_entity_poly.type
_entity_poly.pdbx_seq_one_letter_code
_entity_poly.pdbx_strand_id
1 'polypeptide(L)'
;MSFPKPPLSPNELPDFLPNEGTIPLGAMQPFLGQQLSVDELTNSEYLGDEPLELLHRVRAFPVVPLEGLVFQIARESQFSSTLFALLREHLPGIEWEQNEISLGALHKYFIWHTSIPAPPDAATGQPMAIELYGDLIRFNDISLNSPEGRQWQDAWLEKYLRSEEKSQLVLSGNLELNIHVATYSNLLYPGVGVPFYM
;
A
#
# COMPACT_ATOMS: atom_id res chain seq x y z
N MET A 1 -3.40 -25.52 -11.52
CA MET A 1 -3.40 -24.60 -10.36
C MET A 1 -4.27 -23.43 -10.76
N SER A 2 -5.38 -23.19 -10.05
CA SER A 2 -6.24 -22.03 -10.33
C SER A 2 -5.55 -20.81 -9.74
N PHE A 3 -5.33 -19.78 -10.56
CA PHE A 3 -4.83 -18.50 -10.06
C PHE A 3 -5.83 -17.93 -9.03
N PRO A 4 -5.36 -17.31 -7.94
CA PRO A 4 -6.25 -16.49 -7.13
C PRO A 4 -6.80 -15.39 -8.04
N LYS A 5 -8.13 -15.26 -8.10
CA LYS A 5 -8.74 -14.14 -8.80
C LYS A 5 -8.24 -12.84 -8.14
N PRO A 6 -7.93 -11.79 -8.92
CA PRO A 6 -7.61 -10.49 -8.33
C PRO A 6 -8.76 -10.05 -7.39
N PRO A 7 -8.46 -9.25 -6.34
CA PRO A 7 -9.49 -8.65 -5.51
C PRO A 7 -10.45 -7.83 -6.37
N LEU A 8 -11.69 -7.71 -5.90
CA LEU A 8 -12.79 -7.12 -6.63
C LEU A 8 -12.71 -5.59 -6.54
N SER A 9 -13.10 -4.88 -7.60
CA SER A 9 -13.39 -3.45 -7.46
C SER A 9 -14.61 -3.25 -6.55
N PRO A 10 -14.81 -2.06 -5.95
CA PRO A 10 -15.96 -1.81 -5.07
C PRO A 10 -17.31 -2.21 -5.66
N ASN A 11 -17.48 -2.04 -6.98
CA ASN A 11 -18.69 -2.38 -7.72
C ASN A 11 -18.88 -3.89 -8.00
N GLU A 12 -17.88 -4.71 -7.71
CA GLU A 12 -17.89 -6.15 -7.98
C GLU A 12 -18.03 -6.98 -6.69
N LEU A 13 -18.13 -6.34 -5.52
CA LEU A 13 -18.30 -7.02 -4.23
C LEU A 13 -19.67 -7.73 -4.16
N PRO A 14 -19.72 -9.07 -3.98
CA PRO A 14 -20.98 -9.81 -3.93
C PRO A 14 -21.88 -9.38 -2.76
N ASP A 15 -23.19 -9.37 -2.98
CA ASP A 15 -24.22 -8.91 -2.02
C ASP A 15 -24.33 -9.75 -0.73
N PHE A 16 -23.71 -10.94 -0.68
CA PHE A 16 -23.95 -11.93 0.37
C PHE A 16 -22.65 -12.49 0.94
N LEU A 17 -21.95 -11.74 1.79
CA LEU A 17 -20.97 -12.33 2.71
C LEU A 17 -21.06 -11.68 4.10
N PRO A 18 -20.97 -12.44 5.21
CA PRO A 18 -20.98 -11.89 6.56
C PRO A 18 -19.66 -11.16 6.81
N ASN A 19 -19.67 -9.84 6.58
CA ASN A 19 -18.45 -9.04 6.52
C ASN A 19 -17.98 -8.54 7.89
N GLU A 20 -18.87 -8.40 8.88
CA GLU A 20 -18.52 -7.90 10.22
C GLU A 20 -18.31 -9.02 11.23
N GLY A 21 -17.20 -8.97 11.96
CA GLY A 21 -16.93 -9.83 13.12
C GLY A 21 -16.40 -11.23 12.79
N THR A 22 -16.36 -11.63 11.51
CA THR A 22 -15.73 -12.89 11.10
C THR A 22 -14.20 -12.73 11.13
N ILE A 23 -13.55 -13.44 12.06
CA ILE A 23 -12.08 -13.49 12.16
C ILE A 23 -11.49 -14.10 10.88
N PRO A 24 -10.50 -13.45 10.25
CA PRO A 24 -9.87 -13.99 9.04
C PRO A 24 -9.15 -15.31 9.35
N LEU A 25 -9.20 -16.26 8.41
CA LEU A 25 -8.50 -17.54 8.52
C LEU A 25 -7.48 -17.71 7.40
N GLY A 26 -6.54 -18.64 7.61
CA GLY A 26 -5.54 -19.01 6.61
C GLY A 26 -4.17 -18.39 6.88
N ALA A 27 -3.34 -18.32 5.85
CA ALA A 27 -1.92 -18.00 5.98
C ALA A 27 -1.65 -16.59 6.55
N MET A 28 -2.54 -15.63 6.28
CA MET A 28 -2.39 -14.26 6.78
C MET A 28 -2.78 -14.09 8.26
N GLN A 29 -3.66 -14.95 8.80
CA GLN A 29 -4.25 -14.79 10.14
C GLN A 29 -3.25 -14.40 11.24
N PRO A 30 -2.05 -15.01 11.36
CA PRO A 30 -1.13 -14.71 12.45
C PRO A 30 -0.58 -13.28 12.46
N PHE A 31 -0.72 -12.56 11.34
CA PHE A 31 -0.13 -11.25 11.11
C PHE A 31 -1.15 -10.11 11.19
N LEU A 32 -2.43 -10.43 11.38
CA LEU A 32 -3.52 -9.47 11.26
C LEU A 32 -3.92 -8.87 12.62
N GLY A 33 -4.22 -7.57 12.60
CA GLY A 33 -4.85 -6.84 13.69
C GLY A 33 -6.37 -7.05 13.73
N GLN A 34 -7.05 -6.18 14.48
CA GLN A 34 -8.51 -6.14 14.49
C GLN A 34 -9.06 -5.62 13.16
N GLN A 35 -10.26 -6.07 12.78
CA GLN A 35 -10.93 -5.54 11.60
C GLN A 35 -11.17 -4.04 11.77
N LEU A 36 -10.86 -3.25 10.75
CA LEU A 36 -11.18 -1.84 10.71
C LEU A 36 -12.71 -1.65 10.64
N SER A 37 -13.22 -0.76 11.48
CA SER A 37 -14.63 -0.35 11.51
C SER A 37 -14.95 0.59 10.34
N VAL A 38 -16.23 0.68 9.95
CA VAL A 38 -16.67 1.61 8.89
C VAL A 38 -16.27 3.06 9.20
N ASP A 39 -16.27 3.47 10.46
CA ASP A 39 -15.81 4.80 10.86
C ASP A 39 -14.32 5.02 10.56
N GLU A 40 -13.48 4.00 10.77
CA GLU A 40 -12.06 4.02 10.39
C GLU A 40 -11.89 3.98 8.86
N LEU A 41 -12.81 3.32 8.13
CA LEU A 41 -12.79 3.32 6.66
C LEU A 41 -13.21 4.68 6.06
N THR A 42 -14.13 5.39 6.72
CA THR A 42 -14.77 6.63 6.21
C THR A 42 -13.95 7.90 6.40
N ASN A 43 -12.92 7.89 7.23
CA ASN A 43 -12.14 9.08 7.58
C ASN A 43 -11.24 9.62 6.43
N SER A 44 -11.23 8.95 5.28
CA SER A 44 -10.57 9.46 4.08
C SER A 44 -11.39 10.57 3.43
N GLU A 45 -10.82 11.77 3.29
CA GLU A 45 -11.40 12.94 2.58
C GLU A 45 -11.72 12.68 1.08
N TYR A 46 -11.56 11.45 0.62
CA TYR A 46 -11.57 11.01 -0.78
C TYR A 46 -12.61 9.95 -1.10
N LEU A 47 -13.36 9.44 -0.11
CA LEU A 47 -14.63 8.80 -0.40
C LEU A 47 -15.54 9.89 -0.93
N GLY A 48 -15.70 9.94 -2.26
CA GLY A 48 -16.82 10.66 -2.86
C GLY A 48 -18.16 10.10 -2.35
N ASP A 49 -19.25 10.33 -3.06
CA ASP A 49 -20.58 9.80 -2.73
C ASP A 49 -20.69 8.25 -2.82
N GLU A 50 -19.63 7.50 -2.51
CA GLU A 50 -19.67 6.04 -2.39
C GLU A 50 -20.69 5.66 -1.31
N PRO A 51 -21.69 4.83 -1.64
CA PRO A 51 -22.73 4.46 -0.69
C PRO A 51 -22.12 3.82 0.56
N LEU A 52 -22.52 4.29 1.75
CA LEU A 52 -22.14 3.71 3.05
C LEU A 52 -22.33 2.18 3.09
N GLU A 53 -23.30 1.67 2.33
CA GLU A 53 -23.59 0.25 2.13
C GLU A 53 -22.42 -0.56 1.53
N LEU A 54 -21.54 0.06 0.72
CA LEU A 54 -20.35 -0.59 0.19
C LEU A 54 -19.26 -0.74 1.26
N LEU A 55 -19.15 0.21 2.19
CA LEU A 55 -18.13 0.17 3.25
C LEU A 55 -18.38 -0.97 4.24
N HIS A 56 -19.64 -1.29 4.52
CA HIS A 56 -19.99 -2.50 5.29
C HIS A 56 -19.60 -3.81 4.58
N ARG A 57 -19.27 -3.77 3.28
CA ARG A 57 -18.78 -4.92 2.52
C ARG A 57 -17.27 -5.06 2.51
N VAL A 58 -16.58 -4.05 3.02
CA VAL A 58 -15.13 -4.04 3.10
C VAL A 58 -14.68 -4.85 4.29
N ARG A 59 -13.73 -5.74 4.03
CA ARG A 59 -12.96 -6.43 5.05
C ARG A 59 -11.56 -5.90 4.93
N ALA A 60 -11.09 -5.23 5.98
CA ALA A 60 -9.78 -4.63 6.04
C ALA A 60 -9.18 -4.90 7.41
N PHE A 61 -7.94 -5.38 7.44
CA PHE A 61 -7.23 -5.74 8.65
C PHE A 61 -5.80 -5.18 8.58
N PRO A 62 -5.32 -4.47 9.62
CA PRO A 62 -3.92 -4.09 9.74
C PRO A 62 -2.99 -5.30 9.63
N VAL A 63 -1.91 -5.18 8.87
CA VAL A 63 -0.84 -6.18 8.80
C VAL A 63 0.27 -5.73 9.75
N VAL A 64 0.07 -6.03 11.03
CA VAL A 64 0.84 -5.48 12.16
C VAL A 64 2.36 -5.57 11.99
N PRO A 65 2.96 -6.67 11.47
CA PRO A 65 4.41 -6.76 11.33
C PRO A 65 5.03 -5.77 10.34
N LEU A 66 4.23 -5.15 9.46
CA LEU A 66 4.71 -4.27 8.39
C LEU A 66 4.58 -2.78 8.71
N GLU A 67 3.68 -2.42 9.63
CA GLU A 67 3.42 -1.02 9.96
C GLU A 67 4.64 -0.36 10.65
N GLY A 68 5.02 0.82 10.16
CA GLY A 68 6.17 1.57 10.64
C GLY A 68 7.54 1.01 10.24
N LEU A 69 7.59 -0.03 9.38
CA LEU A 69 8.86 -0.55 8.90
C LEU A 69 9.56 0.44 7.97
N VAL A 70 10.86 0.59 8.21
CA VAL A 70 11.75 1.40 7.39
C VAL A 70 12.69 0.48 6.63
N PHE A 71 12.84 0.73 5.33
CA PHE A 71 13.77 0.01 4.48
C PHE A 71 14.53 0.93 3.54
N GLN A 72 15.67 0.46 3.05
CA GLN A 72 16.57 1.23 2.20
C GLN A 72 16.75 0.57 0.84
N ILE A 73 16.78 1.39 -0.20
CA ILE A 73 17.15 0.97 -1.56
C ILE A 73 18.20 1.91 -2.11
N ALA A 74 19.17 1.40 -2.89
CA ALA A 74 20.23 2.21 -3.47
C ALA A 74 19.82 2.89 -4.80
N ARG A 75 18.68 2.48 -5.36
CA ARG A 75 18.07 3.02 -6.58
C ARG A 75 16.65 2.48 -6.73
N GLU A 76 15.80 3.23 -7.43
CA GLU A 76 14.38 2.89 -7.65
C GLU A 76 14.16 1.49 -8.24
N SER A 77 14.99 1.05 -9.19
CA SER A 77 14.90 -0.31 -9.77
C SER A 77 15.01 -1.47 -8.77
N GLN A 78 15.48 -1.22 -7.54
CA GLN A 78 15.55 -2.22 -6.48
C GLN A 78 14.31 -2.23 -5.57
N PHE A 79 13.37 -1.29 -5.76
CA PHE A 79 12.21 -1.15 -4.90
C PHE A 79 11.41 -2.45 -4.81
N SER A 80 10.97 -3.00 -5.95
CA SER A 80 10.15 -4.22 -5.98
C SER A 80 10.87 -5.39 -5.31
N SER A 81 12.13 -5.67 -5.69
CA SER A 81 12.87 -6.80 -5.14
C SER A 81 13.12 -6.67 -3.63
N THR A 82 13.41 -5.46 -3.15
CA THR A 82 13.59 -5.18 -1.72
C THR A 82 12.29 -5.31 -0.95
N LEU A 83 11.19 -4.76 -1.47
CA LEU A 83 9.87 -4.88 -0.85
C LEU A 83 9.43 -6.35 -0.75
N PHE A 84 9.60 -7.14 -1.80
CA PHE A 84 9.30 -8.57 -1.76
C PHE A 84 10.25 -9.38 -0.86
N ALA A 85 11.48 -8.92 -0.62
CA ALA A 85 12.35 -9.52 0.39
C ALA A 85 11.82 -9.24 1.80
N LEU A 86 11.43 -7.99 2.07
CA LEU A 86 10.83 -7.56 3.33
C LEU A 86 9.51 -8.30 3.60
N LEU A 87 8.64 -8.47 2.60
CA LEU A 87 7.42 -9.27 2.75
C LEU A 87 7.70 -10.72 3.15
N ARG A 88 8.73 -11.36 2.58
CA ARG A 88 9.10 -12.75 2.94
C ARG A 88 9.68 -12.85 4.34
N GLU A 89 10.43 -11.83 4.76
CA GLU A 89 11.03 -11.78 6.09
C GLU A 89 9.96 -11.60 7.17
N HIS A 90 9.03 -10.67 6.98
CA HIS A 90 8.04 -10.30 7.98
C HIS A 90 6.74 -11.13 7.92
N LEU A 91 6.44 -11.75 6.77
CA LEU A 91 5.28 -12.63 6.57
C LEU A 91 5.73 -14.02 6.11
N PRO A 92 6.46 -14.78 6.96
CA PRO A 92 7.00 -16.07 6.58
C PRO A 92 5.89 -17.10 6.30
N GLY A 93 6.13 -17.97 5.32
CA GLY A 93 5.19 -19.02 4.91
C GLY A 93 4.18 -18.59 3.84
N ILE A 94 4.26 -17.35 3.35
CA ILE A 94 3.46 -16.85 2.24
C ILE A 94 4.30 -16.82 0.96
N GLU A 95 3.75 -17.39 -0.11
CA GLU A 95 4.35 -17.34 -1.44
C GLU A 95 3.94 -16.04 -2.15
N TRP A 96 4.92 -15.19 -2.42
CA TRP A 96 4.72 -13.91 -3.09
C TRP A 96 5.15 -13.98 -4.55
N GLU A 97 4.22 -13.64 -5.44
CA GLU A 97 4.52 -13.42 -6.86
C GLU A 97 5.20 -12.06 -7.02
N GLN A 98 6.44 -12.07 -7.51
CA GLN A 98 7.18 -10.83 -7.73
C GLN A 98 6.66 -10.12 -8.97
N ASN A 99 6.17 -8.90 -8.77
CA ASN A 99 5.71 -8.02 -9.82
C ASN A 99 6.46 -6.69 -9.76
N GLU A 100 6.56 -6.00 -10.90
CA GLU A 100 7.14 -4.66 -10.95
C GLU A 100 6.13 -3.65 -10.38
N ILE A 101 6.57 -2.81 -9.44
CA ILE A 101 5.74 -1.81 -8.78
C ILE A 101 6.10 -0.43 -9.34
N SER A 102 5.08 0.29 -9.79
CA SER A 102 5.24 1.66 -10.28
C SER A 102 5.47 2.64 -9.12
N LEU A 103 6.45 3.52 -9.28
CA LEU A 103 6.82 4.56 -8.30
C LEU A 103 6.43 5.97 -8.76
N GLY A 104 5.47 6.12 -9.69
CA GLY A 104 5.13 7.43 -10.27
C GLY A 104 4.73 8.49 -9.24
N ALA A 105 4.08 8.10 -8.14
CA ALA A 105 3.71 9.02 -7.05
C ALA A 105 4.94 9.55 -6.27
N LEU A 106 5.99 8.72 -6.18
CA LEU A 106 7.21 9.01 -5.42
C LEU A 106 7.94 10.22 -6.00
N HIS A 107 7.93 10.34 -7.32
CA HIS A 107 8.62 11.43 -8.02
C HIS A 107 7.98 12.79 -7.80
N LYS A 108 6.68 12.88 -7.53
CA LYS A 108 6.00 14.17 -7.35
C LYS A 108 5.74 14.50 -5.89
N TYR A 109 5.30 13.50 -5.13
CA TYR A 109 4.75 13.68 -3.80
C TYR A 109 5.60 13.03 -2.72
N PHE A 110 6.68 12.34 -3.10
CA PHE A 110 7.55 11.59 -2.18
C PHE A 110 6.81 10.48 -1.42
N ILE A 111 5.63 10.08 -1.89
CA ILE A 111 4.83 8.96 -1.36
C ILE A 111 4.85 7.79 -2.34
N TRP A 112 4.66 6.59 -1.84
CA TRP A 112 4.46 5.41 -2.66
C TRP A 112 3.24 4.64 -2.15
N HIS A 113 2.57 3.98 -3.09
CA HIS A 113 1.36 3.22 -2.82
C HIS A 113 1.30 2.04 -3.78
N THR A 114 0.98 0.86 -3.26
CA THR A 114 0.86 -0.35 -4.06
C THR A 114 -0.12 -1.32 -3.43
N SER A 115 -0.68 -2.19 -4.26
CA SER A 115 -1.52 -3.30 -3.83
C SER A 115 -0.93 -4.60 -4.40
N ILE A 116 -0.70 -5.56 -3.52
CA ILE A 116 -0.04 -6.83 -3.83
C ILE A 116 -1.04 -7.95 -3.54
N PRO A 117 -1.39 -8.81 -4.52
CA PRO A 117 -2.25 -9.96 -4.29
C PRO A 117 -1.72 -10.81 -3.12
N ALA A 118 -2.65 -11.21 -2.24
CA ALA A 118 -2.35 -12.02 -1.07
C ALA A 118 -3.18 -13.31 -1.09
N PRO A 119 -2.84 -14.32 -0.27
CA PRO A 119 -3.71 -15.48 -0.09
C PRO A 119 -5.13 -15.02 0.26
N PRO A 120 -6.19 -15.69 -0.25
CA PRO A 120 -7.56 -15.34 0.08
C PRO A 120 -7.86 -15.60 1.56
N ASP A 121 -8.87 -14.92 2.10
CA ASP A 121 -9.40 -15.22 3.43
C ASP A 121 -10.06 -16.60 3.42
N ALA A 122 -9.49 -17.57 4.12
CA ALA A 122 -10.01 -18.93 4.12
C ALA A 122 -11.37 -19.05 4.84
N ALA A 123 -11.76 -18.05 5.65
CA ALA A 123 -13.06 -18.04 6.32
C ALA A 123 -14.20 -17.75 5.36
N THR A 124 -13.99 -16.85 4.40
CA THR A 124 -15.03 -16.35 3.48
C THR A 124 -14.80 -16.77 2.03
N GLY A 125 -13.58 -17.19 1.69
CA GLY A 125 -13.15 -17.45 0.32
C GLY A 125 -12.94 -16.19 -0.52
N GLN A 126 -12.99 -14.99 0.08
CA GLN A 126 -12.81 -13.74 -0.66
C GLN A 126 -11.37 -13.58 -1.16
N PRO A 127 -11.18 -13.06 -2.38
CA PRO A 127 -9.86 -12.63 -2.84
C PRO A 127 -9.41 -11.43 -2.01
N MET A 128 -8.13 -11.39 -1.67
CA MET A 128 -7.55 -10.38 -0.79
C MET A 128 -6.22 -9.87 -1.35
N ALA A 129 -5.84 -8.66 -0.97
CA ALA A 129 -4.54 -8.08 -1.25
C ALA A 129 -3.98 -7.37 -0.02
N ILE A 130 -2.66 -7.21 0.02
CA ILE A 130 -2.02 -6.26 0.91
C ILE A 130 -1.89 -4.93 0.19
N GLU A 131 -2.54 -3.90 0.74
CA GLU A 131 -2.34 -2.51 0.38
C GLU A 131 -1.23 -1.93 1.26
N LEU A 132 -0.25 -1.29 0.63
CA LEU A 132 0.88 -0.65 1.29
C LEU A 132 0.93 0.82 0.89
N TYR A 133 1.05 1.69 1.88
CA TYR A 133 1.26 3.12 1.70
C TYR A 133 2.43 3.59 2.54
N GLY A 134 3.24 4.48 1.98
CA GLY A 134 4.44 4.95 2.62
C GLY A 134 5.01 6.20 1.97
N ASP A 135 6.12 6.69 2.51
CA ASP A 135 6.84 7.86 2.00
C ASP A 135 8.35 7.67 2.02
N LEU A 136 9.02 8.58 1.32
CA LEU A 136 10.46 8.78 1.38
C LEU A 136 10.77 9.66 2.59
N ILE A 137 11.54 9.14 3.54
CA ILE A 137 11.91 9.88 4.76
C ILE A 137 13.34 10.44 4.71
N ARG A 138 14.20 9.84 3.87
CA ARG A 138 15.57 10.30 3.62
C ARG A 138 15.99 10.04 2.17
N PHE A 139 16.67 11.00 1.57
CA PHE A 139 17.34 10.85 0.27
C PHE A 139 18.84 11.11 0.42
N ASN A 140 19.67 10.12 0.12
CA ASN A 140 21.08 10.07 0.52
C ASN A 140 21.22 10.34 2.02
N ASP A 141 21.93 11.40 2.40
CA ASP A 141 22.14 11.80 3.80
C ASP A 141 21.15 12.90 4.26
N ILE A 142 20.19 13.30 3.40
CA ILE A 142 19.26 14.40 3.66
C ILE A 142 17.94 13.86 4.21
N SER A 143 17.61 14.16 5.47
CA SER A 143 16.28 13.89 6.03
C SER A 143 15.25 14.85 5.45
N LEU A 144 14.15 14.33 4.89
CA LEU A 144 13.14 15.18 4.25
C LEU A 144 12.35 16.05 5.24
N ASN A 145 12.30 15.67 6.53
CA ASN A 145 11.68 16.48 7.58
C ASN A 145 12.56 17.64 8.08
N SER A 146 13.81 17.73 7.61
CA SER A 146 14.73 18.81 7.98
C SER A 146 14.51 20.08 7.13
N PRO A 147 15.02 21.26 7.55
CA PRO A 147 15.00 22.47 6.72
C PRO A 147 15.70 22.29 5.36
N GLU A 148 16.82 21.56 5.34
CA GLU A 148 17.54 21.21 4.11
C GLU A 148 16.70 20.28 3.22
N GLY A 149 16.05 19.30 3.83
CA GLY A 149 15.10 18.41 3.16
C GLY A 149 13.99 19.16 2.46
N ARG A 150 13.35 20.12 3.14
CA ARG A 150 12.30 20.96 2.54
C ARG A 150 12.80 21.77 1.35
N GLN A 151 13.97 22.41 1.46
CA GLN A 151 14.57 23.15 0.34
C GLN A 151 14.86 22.25 -0.86
N TRP A 152 15.36 21.04 -0.59
CA TRP A 152 15.59 20.03 -1.63
C TRP A 152 14.27 19.58 -2.27
N GLN A 153 13.21 19.34 -1.48
CA GLN A 153 11.90 18.96 -1.98
C GLN A 153 11.29 20.04 -2.88
N ASP A 154 11.38 21.31 -2.48
CA ASP A 154 10.90 22.45 -3.29
C ASP A 154 11.64 22.54 -4.63
N ALA A 155 12.97 22.45 -4.60
CA ALA A 155 13.80 22.47 -5.81
C ALA A 155 13.50 21.27 -6.73
N TRP A 156 13.29 20.09 -6.15
CA TRP A 156 12.89 18.89 -6.89
C TRP A 156 11.50 19.06 -7.52
N LEU A 157 10.52 19.56 -6.76
CA LEU A 157 9.17 19.79 -7.25
C LEU A 157 9.16 20.80 -8.41
N GLU A 158 9.92 21.90 -8.31
CA GLU A 158 10.09 22.84 -9.41
C GLU A 158 10.66 22.18 -10.66
N LYS A 159 11.71 21.35 -10.50
CA LYS A 159 12.28 20.55 -11.60
C LYS A 159 11.24 19.61 -12.21
N TYR A 160 10.45 18.94 -11.36
CA TYR A 160 9.40 18.03 -11.78
C TYR A 160 8.30 18.72 -12.60
N LEU A 161 7.85 19.89 -12.14
CA LEU A 161 6.80 20.67 -12.80
C LEU A 161 7.26 21.27 -14.15
N ARG A 162 8.55 21.61 -14.28
CA ARG A 162 9.12 22.18 -15.52
C ARG A 162 9.55 21.14 -16.55
N SER A 163 9.65 19.87 -16.17
CA SER A 163 10.08 18.81 -17.09
C SER A 163 8.95 18.41 -18.04
N GLU A 164 9.25 18.42 -19.34
CA GLU A 164 8.35 17.89 -20.38
C GLU A 164 8.32 16.35 -20.36
N GLU A 165 9.43 15.72 -19.97
CA GLU A 165 9.62 14.26 -19.96
C GLU A 165 9.75 13.74 -18.53
N LYS A 166 8.63 13.76 -17.79
CA LYS A 166 8.56 13.31 -16.38
C LYS A 166 9.07 11.88 -16.17
N SER A 167 8.94 11.01 -17.17
CA SER A 167 9.43 9.63 -17.13
C SER A 167 10.96 9.51 -17.02
N GLN A 168 11.71 10.58 -17.29
CA GLN A 168 13.17 10.63 -17.14
C GLN A 168 13.61 11.16 -15.76
N LEU A 169 12.67 11.65 -14.94
CA LEU A 169 12.98 12.13 -13.60
C LEU A 169 13.03 10.96 -12.63
N VAL A 170 14.24 10.49 -12.36
CA VAL A 170 14.51 9.40 -11.44
C VAL A 170 15.29 9.93 -10.23
N LEU A 171 14.87 9.54 -9.03
CA LEU A 171 15.63 9.75 -7.80
C LEU A 171 16.88 8.88 -7.84
N SER A 172 18.00 9.50 -8.18
CA SER A 172 19.30 8.83 -8.30
C SER A 172 20.08 8.96 -6.99
N GLY A 173 19.99 7.95 -6.12
CA GLY A 173 20.65 7.94 -4.83
C GLY A 173 20.12 6.84 -3.91
N ASN A 174 20.58 6.84 -2.66
CA ASN A 174 20.00 5.98 -1.62
C ASN A 174 18.66 6.58 -1.18
N LEU A 175 17.63 5.75 -1.09
CA LEU A 175 16.31 6.14 -0.60
C LEU A 175 16.03 5.34 0.67
N GLU A 176 15.65 6.04 1.75
CA GLU A 176 15.10 5.45 2.96
C GLU A 176 13.59 5.68 2.97
N LEU A 177 12.83 4.59 2.94
CA LEU A 177 11.38 4.58 2.76
C LEU A 177 10.74 4.04 4.03
N ASN A 178 9.60 4.60 4.41
CA ASN A 178 8.79 4.11 5.51
C ASN A 178 7.49 3.49 4.99
N ILE A 179 6.97 2.47 5.69
CA ILE A 179 5.61 1.94 5.53
C ILE A 179 4.76 2.57 6.62
N HIS A 180 3.83 3.46 6.24
CA HIS A 180 2.88 4.04 7.18
C HIS A 180 1.67 3.14 7.40
N VAL A 181 1.20 2.50 6.33
CA VAL A 181 0.01 1.65 6.35
C VAL A 181 0.31 0.33 5.66
N ALA A 182 -0.15 -0.75 6.28
CA ALA A 182 -0.20 -2.06 5.64
C ALA A 182 -1.55 -2.71 5.96
N THR A 183 -2.40 -2.89 4.96
CA THR A 183 -3.77 -3.37 5.16
C THR A 183 -4.05 -4.58 4.29
N TYR A 184 -4.49 -5.67 4.90
CA TYR A 184 -5.01 -6.83 4.20
C TYR A 184 -6.51 -6.63 3.93
N SER A 185 -6.90 -6.44 2.67
CA SER A 185 -8.27 -6.11 2.33
C SER A 185 -8.83 -6.85 1.10
N ASN A 186 -10.16 -6.90 1.00
CA ASN A 186 -10.89 -7.48 -0.13
C ASN A 186 -11.10 -6.49 -1.29
N LEU A 187 -10.47 -5.31 -1.23
CA LEU A 187 -10.53 -4.27 -2.25
C LEU A 187 -9.16 -4.05 -2.88
N LEU A 188 -9.16 -3.74 -4.17
CA LEU A 188 -7.98 -3.28 -4.89
C LEU A 188 -8.29 -1.91 -5.49
N TYR A 189 -7.79 -0.84 -4.87
CA TYR A 189 -7.93 0.52 -5.38
C TYR A 189 -6.55 1.13 -5.66
N PRO A 190 -6.09 1.14 -6.93
CA PRO A 190 -4.80 1.72 -7.29
C PRO A 190 -4.95 3.24 -7.46
N GLY A 191 -5.19 3.97 -6.37
CA GLY A 191 -5.32 5.44 -6.35
C GLY A 191 -4.09 6.11 -5.74
N VAL A 192 -3.46 7.04 -6.45
CA VAL A 192 -2.35 7.84 -5.89
C VAL A 192 -2.89 8.81 -4.84
N GLY A 193 -2.36 8.75 -3.62
CA GLY A 193 -2.61 9.76 -2.58
C GLY A 193 -3.72 9.45 -1.59
N VAL A 194 -4.23 8.21 -1.60
CA VAL A 194 -5.26 7.78 -0.64
C VAL A 194 -4.87 6.39 -0.15
N PRO A 195 -4.37 6.22 1.09
CA PRO A 195 -4.63 4.96 1.76
C PRO A 195 -6.14 4.88 1.88
N PHE A 196 -6.80 3.94 1.19
CA PHE A 196 -8.16 3.65 1.62
C PHE A 196 -8.01 3.23 3.09
N TYR A 197 -8.86 3.78 3.96
CA TYR A 197 -8.98 3.46 5.39
C TYR A 197 -8.17 4.28 6.40
N MET A 198 -7.81 5.53 6.10
CA MET A 198 -7.44 6.52 7.14
C MET A 198 -7.96 7.91 6.84
#